data_AF-A0A1V8ZYC4-F1
#
_entry.id   AF-A0A1V8ZYC4-F1
#
_cell.length_a   1.000
_cell.length_b   1.000
_cell.length_c   1.000
_cell.angle_alpha   90.00
_cell.angle_beta   90.00
_cell.angle_gamma   90.00
#
_symmetry.space_group_name_H-M   'P 1'
#
loop_
_entity.id
_entity.type
_entity.pdbx_description
1 polymer ?
#
loop_
_entity_poly.entity_id
_entity_poly.type
_entity_poly.pdbx_seq_one_letter_code
_entity_poly.pdbx_strand_id
1 'polypeptide(L)' 'MAMSMRLKRRLYEACKAGRTPAEALDAGDREDLVAELWQAGMTDVEIATHTRMTTYTTARIRGRLGLRARTARKRSA' A
#
# COMPACT_ATOMS: atom_id res chain seq x y z
N MET A 1 -8.69 19.69 9.83
CA MET A 1 -7.73 19.57 10.94
C MET A 1 -6.45 18.95 10.40
N ALA A 2 -5.31 19.63 10.51
CA ALA A 2 -4.03 19.04 10.13
C ALA A 2 -3.59 18.05 11.22
N MET A 3 -3.35 16.79 10.87
CA MET A 3 -2.68 15.86 11.78
C MET A 3 -1.28 16.40 12.11
N SER A 4 -0.87 16.28 13.37
CA SER A 4 0.52 16.52 13.74
C SER A 4 1.45 15.65 12.89
N MET A 5 2.54 16.24 12.35
CA MET A 5 3.48 15.52 11.48
C MET A 5 4.01 14.22 12.12
N ARG A 6 4.20 14.21 13.45
CA ARG A 6 4.66 13.02 14.20
C ARG A 6 3.63 11.90 14.19
N LEU A 7 2.35 12.24 14.29
CA LEU A 7 1.27 11.26 14.24
C LEU A 7 1.13 10.71 12.82
N LYS A 8 1.21 11.58 11.80
CA LYS A 8 1.20 11.20 10.39
C LYS A 8 2.29 10.18 10.08
N ARG A 9 3.53 10.46 10.51
CA ARG A 9 4.65 9.52 10.35
C ARG A 9 4.42 8.18 11.05
N ARG A 10 3.90 8.17 12.27
CA ARG A 10 3.62 6.92 13.00
C ARG A 10 2.56 6.08 12.32
N LEU A 11 1.49 6.69 11.80
CA LEU A 11 0.47 5.97 11.04
C LEU A 11 1.05 5.38 9.76
N TYR A 12 1.88 6.15 9.05
CA TYR A 12 2.55 5.67 7.84
C TYR A 12 3.39 4.42 8.13
N GLU A 13 4.26 4.45 9.14
CA GLU A 13 5.09 3.29 9.52
C GLU A 13 4.25 2.10 10.02
N ALA A 14 3.10 2.35 10.66
CA ALA A 14 2.19 1.28 11.07
C ALA A 14 1.51 0.60 9.87
N CYS A 15 1.09 1.37 8.86
CA CYS A 15 0.52 0.84 7.62
C CYS A 15 1.58 0.10 6.79
N LYS A 16 2.79 0.67 6.68
CA LYS A 16 3.95 0.02 6.04
C LYS A 16 4.31 -1.32 6.67
N ALA A 17 4.14 -1.45 7.98
CA ALA A 17 4.33 -2.71 8.69
C ALA A 17 3.11 -3.65 8.68
N GLY A 18 2.00 -3.28 8.04
CA GLY A 18 0.77 -4.07 7.98
C GLY A 18 -0.03 -4.12 9.30
N ARG A 19 0.34 -3.30 10.29
CA ARG A 19 -0.34 -3.26 11.61
C ARG A 19 -1.68 -2.53 11.55
N THR A 20 -1.83 -1.58 10.63
CA THR A 20 -3.00 -0.71 10.49
C THR A 20 -3.47 -0.68 9.03
N PRO A 21 -4.79 -0.57 8.76
CA PRO A 21 -5.29 -0.38 7.40
C PRO A 21 -4.80 0.91 6.76
N ALA A 22 -4.56 0.89 5.45
CA ALA A 22 -4.12 2.08 4.71
C ALA A 22 -5.20 3.16 4.59
N GLU A 23 -6.48 2.87 4.85
CA GLU A 23 -7.55 3.87 4.96
C GLU A 23 -7.32 4.88 6.09
N ALA A 24 -6.44 4.58 7.05
CA ALA A 24 -6.01 5.53 8.08
C ALA A 24 -5.11 6.66 7.52
N LEU A 25 -4.59 6.50 6.30
CA LEU A 25 -3.75 7.46 5.61
C LEU A 25 -4.57 8.34 4.65
N ASP A 26 -4.06 9.54 4.39
CA ASP A 26 -4.59 10.37 3.31
C ASP A 26 -4.31 9.74 1.93
N ALA A 27 -4.85 10.33 0.87
CA ALA A 27 -4.72 9.76 -0.47
C ALA A 27 -3.27 9.76 -0.97
N GLY A 28 -2.49 10.81 -0.67
CA GLY A 28 -1.09 10.91 -1.12
C GLY A 28 -0.21 9.89 -0.42
N ASP A 29 -0.33 9.78 0.90
CA ASP A 29 0.40 8.79 1.71
C ASP A 29 0.08 7.35 1.28
N ARG A 30 -1.15 7.08 0.83
CA ARG A 30 -1.52 5.76 0.28
C ARG A 30 -0.83 5.47 -1.04
N GLU A 31 -0.70 6.47 -1.91
CA GLU A 31 0.01 6.35 -3.17
C GLU A 31 1.50 6.08 -2.92
N ASP A 32 2.13 6.82 -2.01
CA ASP A 32 3.51 6.59 -1.57
C ASP A 32 3.71 5.19 -0.98
N LEU A 33 2.80 4.75 -0.11
CA LEU A 33 2.85 3.42 0.51
C LEU A 33 2.77 2.31 -0.55
N VAL A 34 1.86 2.41 -1.53
CA VAL A 34 1.74 1.42 -2.61
C VAL A 34 3.00 1.40 -3.47
N ALA A 35 3.56 2.56 -3.80
CA ALA A 35 4.82 2.64 -4.54
C ALA A 35 5.95 1.94 -3.78
N GLU A 36 6.10 2.21 -2.48
CA GLU A 36 7.15 1.63 -1.64
C GLU A 36 7.03 0.11 -1.52
N LEU A 37 5.83 -0.42 -1.29
CA LEU A 37 5.61 -1.87 -1.19
C LEU A 37 5.79 -2.56 -2.56
N TRP A 38 5.44 -1.89 -3.66
CA TRP A 38 5.72 -2.40 -5.00
C TRP A 38 7.22 -2.41 -5.31
N GLN A 39 7.98 -1.41 -4.86
CA GLN A 39 9.45 -1.39 -4.97
C GLN A 39 10.08 -2.50 -4.12
N ALA A 40 9.50 -2.83 -2.97
CA ALA A 40 9.87 -4.00 -2.18
C ALA A 40 9.52 -5.35 -2.86
N GLY A 41 8.90 -5.32 -4.04
CA GLY A 41 8.66 -6.50 -4.87
C GLY A 41 7.30 -7.15 -4.68
N MET A 42 6.43 -6.57 -3.85
CA MET A 42 5.11 -7.13 -3.56
C MET A 42 4.17 -6.98 -4.77
N THR A 43 3.28 -7.96 -4.93
CA THR A 43 2.19 -7.98 -5.92
C THR A 43 0.96 -7.21 -5.42
N ASP A 44 0.02 -6.89 -6.33
CA ASP A 44 -1.21 -6.17 -5.96
C ASP A 44 -2.01 -6.89 -4.87
N VAL A 45 -1.99 -8.22 -4.88
CA VAL A 45 -2.67 -9.07 -3.87
C VAL A 45 -1.94 -8.99 -2.53
N GLU A 46 -0.61 -9.12 -2.53
CA GLU A 46 0.18 -9.04 -1.31
C GLU A 46 0.07 -7.66 -0.66
N ILE A 47 0.13 -6.60 -1.46
CA ILE A 47 -0.08 -5.22 -0.99
C ILE A 47 -1.48 -5.08 -0.41
N ALA A 48 -2.52 -5.51 -1.15
CA ALA A 48 -3.91 -5.44 -0.67
C ALA A 48 -4.11 -6.16 0.67
N THR A 49 -3.59 -7.39 0.80
CA THR A 49 -3.65 -8.14 2.05
C THR A 49 -2.87 -7.44 3.17
N HIS A 50 -1.64 -6.98 2.88
CA HIS A 50 -0.75 -6.34 3.85
C HIS A 50 -1.33 -5.03 4.40
N THR A 51 -1.95 -4.22 3.54
CA THR A 51 -2.51 -2.92 3.89
C THR A 51 -4.00 -2.96 4.19
N ARG A 52 -4.62 -4.14 4.15
CA ARG A 52 -6.07 -4.38 4.30
C ARG A 52 -6.96 -3.59 3.32
N MET A 53 -6.40 -3.26 2.15
CA MET A 53 -7.15 -2.67 1.04
C MET A 53 -7.71 -3.78 0.14
N THR A 54 -8.62 -3.42 -0.76
CA THR A 54 -9.01 -4.33 -1.85
C THR A 54 -7.93 -4.38 -2.94
N THR A 55 -7.78 -5.51 -3.60
CA THR A 55 -6.90 -5.65 -4.79
C THR A 55 -7.27 -4.65 -5.88
N TYR A 56 -8.56 -4.32 -6.02
CA TYR A 56 -9.04 -3.28 -6.94
C TYR A 56 -8.46 -1.90 -6.60
N THR A 57 -8.54 -1.49 -5.33
CA THR A 57 -7.99 -0.21 -4.86
C THR A 57 -6.49 -0.14 -5.11
N THR A 58 -5.75 -1.21 -4.77
CA THR A 58 -4.31 -1.31 -5.02
C THR A 58 -3.99 -1.19 -6.52
N ALA A 59 -4.66 -1.96 -7.37
CA ALA A 59 -4.44 -1.93 -8.82
C ALA A 59 -4.75 -0.56 -9.43
N ARG A 60 -5.79 0.12 -8.93
CA ARG A 60 -6.15 1.48 -9.35
C ARG A 60 -5.07 2.51 -8.97
N ILE A 61 -4.58 2.47 -7.73
CA ILE A 61 -3.49 3.33 -7.26
C ILE A 61 -2.22 3.05 -8.09
N ARG A 62 -1.82 1.79 -8.22
CA ARG A 62 -0.70 1.36 -9.04
C ARG A 62 -0.80 1.88 -10.49
N GLY A 63 -2.00 1.82 -11.07
CA GLY A 63 -2.29 2.35 -12.41
C GLY A 63 -2.09 3.86 -12.53
N ARG A 64 -2.51 4.64 -11.52
CA ARG A 64 -2.25 6.09 -11.47
C ARG A 64 -0.76 6.42 -11.39
N LEU A 65 0.00 5.59 -10.69
CA LEU A 65 1.45 5.71 -10.55
C LEU A 65 2.23 5.22 -11.78
N GLY A 66 1.57 4.67 -12.80
CA GLY A 66 2.23 4.12 -13.99
C GLY A 66 3.04 2.85 -13.74
N LEU A 67 2.83 2.17 -12.60
CA LEU A 67 3.59 1.00 -12.19
C LEU A 67 3.06 -0.28 -12.85
N ARG A 68 3.96 -1.14 -13.32
CA ARG A 68 3.59 -2.41 -13.98
C ARG A 68 3.02 -3.40 -12.97
N ALA A 69 1.99 -4.14 -13.38
CA ALA A 69 1.45 -5.23 -12.57
C ALA A 69 2.50 -6.34 -12.39
N ARG A 70 2.64 -6.85 -11.17
CA ARG A 70 3.42 -8.05 -10.87
C ARG A 70 2.44 -9.22 -10.75
N THR A 71 2.68 -10.28 -11.52
CA THR A 71 1.86 -11.50 -11.44
C THR A 71 2.12 -12.21 -10.12
N ALA A 72 1.05 -12.64 -9.44
CA ALA A 72 1.16 -13.51 -8.29
C ALA A 72 2.02 -14.72 -8.64
N ARG A 73 3.09 -14.95 -7.85
CA ARG A 73 3.91 -16.13 -8.01
C ARG A 73 3.00 -17.33 -7.73
N LYS A 74 2.73 -18.17 -8.74
CA LYS A 74 2.05 -19.45 -8.51
C LYS A 74 2.86 -20.16 -7.43
N ARG A 75 2.31 -20.34 -6.23
CA ARG A 75 2.90 -21.26 -5.26
C ARG A 75 2.84 -22.63 -5.91
N SER A 76 3.97 -23.12 -6.39
CA SER A 76 4.13 -24.55 -6.64
C SER A 76 3.95 -25.24 -5.29
N ALA A 77 2.88 -26.01 -5.17
CA ALA A 77 2.70 -26.98 -4.09
C ALA A 77 3.53 -28.24 -4.42
#